data_AF-A0A833TZZ7-F1
#
_entry.id   AF-A0A833TZZ7-F1
#
_cell.length_a   1.000
_cell.length_b   1.000
_cell.length_c   1.000
_cell.angle_alpha   90.00
_cell.angle_beta   90.00
_cell.angle_gamma   90.00
#
_symmetry.space_group_name_H-M   'P 1'
#
loop_
_entity.id
_entity.type
_entity.pdbx_description
1 polymer ?
#
loop_
_entity_poly.entity_id
_entity_poly.type
_entity_poly.pdbx_seq_one_letter_code
_entity_poly.pdbx_strand_id
1 'polypeptide(L)'
;MAESSHNNFSENSSLSLGNPSDDSSSYYYLHPSDNPGTLLVSEIFYGDNYVAWSRSITIALTVKNKVAFIDGSLPQPSSTNSRLKIAWLRANNLVLSWLMNSIAKEIRGSLLYFNSAADIWNELKIRYLRSDGPRVFALEKSLSSISQGSNSVTDIEESC
;
A
#
# COMPACT_ATOMS: atom_id res chain seq x y z
N MET A 1 31.00 -53.04 -8.95
CA MET A 1 29.57 -53.22 -8.64
C MET A 1 29.28 -52.39 -7.41
N ALA A 2 28.62 -51.24 -7.56
CA ALA A 2 28.40 -50.28 -6.48
C ALA A 2 27.16 -50.68 -5.67
N GLU A 3 27.30 -50.77 -4.35
CA GLU A 3 26.17 -50.93 -3.43
C GLU A 3 25.45 -49.58 -3.26
N SER A 4 24.19 -49.53 -3.69
CA SER A 4 23.29 -48.40 -3.49
C SER A 4 22.33 -48.75 -2.34
N SER A 5 22.59 -48.18 -1.17
CA SER A 5 21.66 -48.19 -0.04
C SER A 5 20.44 -47.32 -0.38
N HIS A 6 19.27 -47.96 -0.53
CA HIS A 6 18.00 -47.26 -0.60
C HIS A 6 17.59 -46.79 0.80
N ASN A 7 17.92 -45.55 1.14
CA ASN A 7 17.32 -44.85 2.28
C ASN A 7 15.92 -44.35 1.86
N ASN A 8 14.90 -45.09 2.28
CA ASN A 8 13.52 -44.62 2.31
C ASN A 8 13.37 -43.59 3.44
N PHE A 9 13.62 -42.32 3.16
CA PHE A 9 13.20 -41.24 4.03
C PHE A 9 11.77 -40.86 3.66
N SER A 10 10.83 -41.48 4.36
CA SER A 10 9.43 -41.06 4.39
C SER A 10 9.37 -39.70 5.08
N GLU A 11 9.55 -38.61 4.34
CA GLU A 11 9.14 -37.27 4.79
C GLU A 11 7.61 -37.21 4.83
N ASN A 12 7.04 -37.80 5.86
CA ASN A 12 5.66 -37.57 6.23
C ASN A 12 5.61 -36.34 7.14
N SER A 13 5.88 -35.16 6.58
CA SER A 13 5.43 -33.90 7.18
C SER A 13 4.08 -33.57 6.57
N SER A 14 3.02 -34.14 7.13
CA SER A 14 1.66 -33.67 6.92
C SER A 14 1.55 -32.24 7.48
N LEU A 15 1.96 -31.25 6.69
CA LEU A 15 1.60 -29.85 6.92
C LEU A 15 0.08 -29.80 6.82
N SER A 16 -0.58 -29.56 7.95
CA SER A 16 -2.01 -29.29 8.00
C SER A 16 -2.35 -28.26 6.92
N LEU A 17 -3.08 -28.70 5.89
CA LEU A 17 -3.62 -27.82 4.84
C LEU A 17 -4.82 -27.06 5.41
N GLY A 18 -4.58 -26.29 6.47
CA GLY A 18 -5.55 -25.39 7.08
C GLY A 18 -6.00 -24.34 6.07
N ASN A 19 -7.19 -23.77 6.28
CA ASN A 19 -7.62 -22.66 5.44
C ASN A 19 -6.63 -21.50 5.65
N PRO A 20 -6.04 -20.92 4.58
CA PRO A 20 -5.12 -19.79 4.72
C PRO A 20 -5.74 -18.56 5.40
N SER A 21 -7.06 -18.55 5.58
CA SER A 21 -7.78 -17.52 6.34
C SER A 21 -7.72 -17.70 7.86
N ASP A 22 -7.23 -18.85 8.36
CA ASP A 22 -7.24 -19.19 9.79
C ASP A 22 -5.88 -18.92 10.46
N ASP A 23 -4.81 -18.81 9.66
CA ASP A 23 -3.46 -18.49 10.12
C ASP A 23 -3.29 -16.96 10.25
N SER A 24 -3.15 -16.46 11.48
CA SER A 24 -2.96 -15.02 11.75
C SER A 24 -1.75 -14.37 11.06
N SER A 25 -0.75 -15.16 10.65
CA SER A 25 0.43 -14.68 9.93
C SER A 25 0.23 -14.58 8.41
N SER A 26 -0.86 -15.17 7.91
CA SER A 26 -1.21 -15.18 6.49
C SER A 26 -1.71 -13.82 6.02
N TYR A 27 -1.30 -13.41 4.81
CA TYR A 27 -1.86 -12.26 4.12
C TYR A 27 -3.37 -12.36 3.91
N TYR A 28 -3.95 -13.56 3.97
CA TYR A 28 -5.38 -13.80 3.75
C TYR A 28 -6.23 -13.75 5.02
N TYR A 29 -5.61 -13.75 6.19
CA TYR A 29 -6.31 -13.72 7.47
C TYR A 29 -7.13 -12.45 7.64
N LEU A 30 -8.39 -12.58 8.05
CA LEU A 30 -9.23 -11.43 8.38
C LEU A 30 -9.43 -11.40 9.89
N HIS A 31 -8.93 -10.36 10.54
CA HIS A 31 -9.10 -10.23 11.98
C HIS A 31 -10.59 -10.02 12.30
N PRO A 32 -11.14 -10.58 13.38
CA PRO A 32 -12.56 -10.41 13.71
C PRO A 32 -13.02 -8.95 13.88
N SER A 33 -12.08 -8.03 14.17
CA SER A 33 -12.35 -6.59 14.25
C SER A 33 -12.24 -5.86 12.91
N ASP A 34 -11.84 -6.54 11.83
CA ASP A 34 -11.73 -5.93 10.51
C ASP A 34 -13.13 -5.71 9.93
N ASN A 35 -13.50 -4.45 9.78
CA ASN A 35 -14.79 -4.05 9.25
C ASN A 35 -14.59 -3.26 7.95
N PRO A 36 -15.27 -3.63 6.85
CA PRO A 36 -15.21 -2.88 5.60
C PRO A 36 -15.63 -1.41 5.73
N GLY A 37 -16.50 -1.07 6.68
CA GLY A 37 -17.02 0.28 6.90
C GLY A 37 -16.13 1.18 7.77
N THR A 38 -15.07 0.67 8.39
CA THR A 38 -14.17 1.51 9.20
C THR A 38 -13.20 2.26 8.31
N LEU A 39 -12.87 3.50 8.70
CA LEU A 39 -11.78 4.23 8.10
C LEU A 39 -10.44 3.65 8.57
N LEU A 40 -9.61 3.23 7.60
CA LEU A 40 -8.27 2.73 7.88
C LEU A 40 -7.32 3.84 8.33
N VAL A 41 -7.51 5.04 7.79
CA VAL A 41 -6.80 6.27 8.12
C VAL A 41 -7.81 7.40 8.22
N SER A 42 -7.55 8.39 9.06
CA SER A 42 -8.39 9.58 9.20
C SER A 42 -8.27 10.55 8.02
N GLU A 43 -7.14 10.49 7.31
CA GLU A 43 -6.84 11.33 6.16
C GLU A 43 -7.71 10.92 4.96
N ILE A 44 -8.52 11.84 4.44
CA ILE A 44 -9.29 11.62 3.22
C ILE A 44 -8.49 12.11 2.02
N PHE A 45 -8.29 11.26 1.02
CA PHE A 45 -7.62 11.62 -0.21
C PHE A 45 -8.49 12.51 -1.10
N TYR A 46 -8.02 13.73 -1.39
CA TYR A 46 -8.74 14.71 -2.24
C TYR A 46 -7.94 15.17 -3.46
N GLY A 47 -6.80 14.54 -3.76
CA GLY A 47 -5.96 14.83 -4.92
C GLY A 47 -4.59 15.36 -4.51
N ASP A 48 -4.54 16.54 -3.91
CA ASP A 48 -3.27 17.23 -3.61
C ASP A 48 -2.52 16.66 -2.39
N ASN A 49 -3.18 15.85 -1.56
CA ASN A 49 -2.57 15.21 -0.40
C ASN A 49 -2.08 13.78 -0.70
N TYR A 50 -1.88 13.41 -1.97
CA TYR A 50 -1.54 12.04 -2.37
C TYR A 50 -0.36 11.45 -1.59
N VAL A 51 0.74 12.19 -1.43
CA VAL A 51 1.95 11.68 -0.74
C VAL A 51 1.67 11.37 0.73
N ALA A 52 0.98 12.27 1.43
CA ALA A 52 0.65 12.09 2.85
C ALA A 52 -0.37 10.95 3.05
N TRP A 53 -1.42 10.92 2.24
CA TRP A 53 -2.45 9.90 2.28
C TRP A 53 -1.88 8.51 1.93
N SER A 54 -1.13 8.39 0.83
CA SER A 54 -0.57 7.11 0.39
C SER A 54 0.38 6.54 1.44
N ARG A 55 1.26 7.36 2.02
CA ARG A 55 2.13 6.94 3.13
C ARG A 55 1.33 6.42 4.33
N SER A 56 0.24 7.10 4.70
CA SER A 56 -0.61 6.71 5.83
C SER A 56 -1.30 5.36 5.57
N ILE A 57 -1.84 5.17 4.37
CA ILE A 57 -2.46 3.89 3.94
C ILE A 57 -1.42 2.77 3.96
N THR A 58 -0.23 2.98 3.39
CA THR A 58 0.82 1.96 3.35
C THR A 58 1.22 1.50 4.76
N ILE A 59 1.39 2.43 5.71
CA ILE A 59 1.71 2.10 7.11
C ILE A 59 0.58 1.26 7.73
N ALA A 60 -0.67 1.71 7.62
CA ALA A 60 -1.81 1.04 8.22
C ALA A 60 -2.02 -0.38 7.65
N LEU A 61 -1.86 -0.55 6.32
CA LEU A 61 -1.93 -1.86 5.68
C LEU A 61 -0.74 -2.76 6.06
N THR A 62 0.45 -2.20 6.26
CA THR A 62 1.62 -2.97 6.70
C THR A 62 1.40 -3.56 8.08
N VAL A 63 0.89 -2.76 9.03
CA VAL A 63 0.54 -3.22 10.39
C VAL A 63 -0.51 -4.34 10.35
N LYS A 64 -1.44 -4.30 9.38
CA LYS A 64 -2.47 -5.32 9.17
C LYS A 64 -2.03 -6.52 8.32
N ASN A 65 -0.78 -6.56 7.87
CA ASN A 65 -0.27 -7.56 6.94
C ASN A 65 -1.06 -7.63 5.62
N LYS A 66 -1.38 -6.47 5.04
CA LYS A 66 -2.18 -6.31 3.81
C LYS A 66 -1.51 -5.48 2.71
N VAL A 67 -0.30 -4.97 2.92
CA VAL A 67 0.39 -4.11 1.94
C VAL A 67 0.57 -4.81 0.57
N ALA A 68 0.73 -6.13 0.58
CA ALA A 68 0.91 -6.94 -0.62
C ALA A 68 -0.28 -6.89 -1.61
N PHE A 69 -1.47 -6.48 -1.15
CA PHE A 69 -2.65 -6.29 -2.00
C PHE A 69 -2.65 -4.99 -2.79
N ILE A 70 -1.86 -3.99 -2.38
CA ILE A 70 -1.78 -2.69 -3.08
C ILE A 70 -0.49 -2.56 -3.91
N ASP A 71 0.60 -3.20 -3.51
CA ASP A 71 1.87 -3.16 -4.27
C ASP A 71 1.91 -4.19 -5.42
N GLY A 72 0.96 -5.14 -5.45
CA GLY A 72 0.86 -6.17 -6.47
C GLY A 72 1.81 -7.36 -6.29
N SER A 73 2.55 -7.43 -5.17
CA SER A 73 3.40 -8.57 -4.84
C SER A 73 2.62 -9.86 -4.57
N LEU A 74 1.32 -9.74 -4.27
CA LEU A 74 0.39 -10.86 -4.09
C LEU A 74 -0.63 -10.96 -5.24
N PRO A 75 -0.25 -11.57 -6.38
CA PRO A 75 -1.15 -11.69 -7.52
C PRO A 75 -2.34 -12.59 -7.21
N GLN A 76 -3.43 -12.40 -7.96
CA GLN A 76 -4.60 -13.24 -7.82
C GLN A 76 -4.26 -14.73 -8.09
N PRO A 77 -4.63 -15.66 -7.20
CA PRO A 77 -4.42 -17.09 -7.40
C PRO A 77 -5.16 -17.63 -8.64
N SER A 78 -4.58 -18.63 -9.30
CA SER A 78 -5.20 -19.31 -10.43
C SER A 78 -6.51 -20.01 -10.04
N SER A 79 -7.38 -20.25 -11.02
CA SER A 79 -8.71 -20.84 -10.82
C SER A 79 -8.70 -22.26 -10.27
N THR A 80 -7.57 -22.96 -10.32
CA THR A 80 -7.40 -24.34 -9.85
C THR A 80 -7.53 -24.47 -8.33
N ASN A 81 -7.23 -23.42 -7.56
CA ASN A 81 -7.35 -23.43 -6.10
C ASN A 81 -8.50 -22.52 -5.63
N SER A 82 -9.71 -23.09 -5.58
CA SER A 82 -10.94 -22.35 -5.22
C SER A 82 -10.88 -21.72 -3.83
N ARG A 83 -10.34 -22.42 -2.83
CA ARG A 83 -10.26 -21.93 -1.43
C ARG A 83 -9.31 -20.74 -1.30
N LEU A 84 -8.10 -20.85 -1.85
CA LEU A 84 -7.13 -19.77 -1.83
C LEU A 84 -7.64 -18.55 -2.59
N LYS A 85 -8.30 -18.75 -3.74
CA LYS A 85 -8.93 -17.68 -4.52
C LYS A 85 -10.03 -16.96 -3.73
N ILE A 86 -10.88 -17.69 -3.01
CA ILE A 86 -11.92 -17.10 -2.15
C ILE A 86 -11.28 -16.27 -1.03
N ALA A 87 -10.24 -16.79 -0.38
CA ALA A 87 -9.52 -16.09 0.68
C ALA A 87 -8.86 -14.79 0.18
N TRP A 88 -8.18 -14.86 -0.97
CA TRP A 88 -7.61 -13.69 -1.65
C TRP A 88 -8.69 -12.66 -1.98
N LEU A 89 -9.83 -13.08 -2.54
CA LEU A 89 -10.92 -12.18 -2.92
C LEU A 89 -11.51 -11.45 -1.71
N ARG A 90 -11.71 -12.15 -0.60
CA ARG A 90 -12.21 -11.55 0.65
C ARG A 90 -11.25 -10.49 1.19
N ALA A 91 -9.95 -10.81 1.24
CA ALA A 91 -8.93 -9.88 1.70
C ALA A 91 -8.75 -8.68 0.76
N ASN A 92 -8.72 -8.90 -0.55
CA ASN A 92 -8.68 -7.82 -1.54
C ASN A 92 -9.89 -6.89 -1.41
N ASN A 93 -11.11 -7.43 -1.30
CA ASN A 93 -12.33 -6.61 -1.19
C ASN A 93 -12.40 -5.81 0.12
N LEU A 94 -11.80 -6.32 1.21
CA LEU A 94 -11.64 -5.57 2.44
C LEU A 94 -10.70 -4.37 2.25
N VAL A 95 -9.53 -4.59 1.64
CA VAL A 95 -8.59 -3.50 1.32
C VAL A 95 -9.21 -2.49 0.35
N LEU A 96 -9.94 -2.97 -0.66
CA LEU A 96 -10.69 -2.12 -1.60
C LEU A 96 -11.68 -1.22 -0.86
N SER A 97 -12.42 -1.78 0.10
CA SER A 97 -13.40 -1.04 0.91
C SER A 97 -12.71 0.05 1.74
N TRP A 98 -11.59 -0.26 2.39
CA TRP A 98 -10.79 0.73 3.13
C TRP A 98 -10.25 1.84 2.22
N LEU A 99 -9.72 1.49 1.04
CA LEU A 99 -9.29 2.48 0.05
C LEU A 99 -10.45 3.39 -0.35
N MET A 100 -11.57 2.82 -0.80
CA MET A 100 -12.74 3.57 -1.27
C MET A 100 -13.33 4.49 -0.19
N ASN A 101 -13.30 4.07 1.08
CA ASN A 101 -13.76 4.90 2.20
C ASN A 101 -12.81 6.05 2.51
N SER A 102 -11.51 5.88 2.26
CA SER A 102 -10.48 6.90 2.47
C SER A 102 -10.32 7.87 1.30
N ILE A 103 -11.12 7.78 0.24
CA ILE A 103 -11.04 8.62 -0.96
C ILE A 103 -12.23 9.57 -1.03
N ALA A 104 -12.03 10.81 -1.44
CA ALA A 104 -13.10 11.79 -1.61
C ALA A 104 -14.09 11.35 -2.71
N LYS A 105 -15.37 11.70 -2.56
CA LYS A 105 -16.45 11.18 -3.42
C LYS A 105 -16.28 11.56 -4.89
N GLU A 106 -15.67 12.72 -5.12
CA GLU A 106 -15.39 13.33 -6.41
C GLU A 106 -14.41 12.46 -7.22
N ILE A 107 -13.49 11.78 -6.54
CA ILE A 107 -12.48 10.90 -7.17
C ILE A 107 -13.02 9.48 -7.32
N ARG A 108 -13.82 8.99 -6.34
CA ARG A 108 -14.36 7.61 -6.31
C ARG A 108 -15.10 7.22 -7.59
N GLY A 109 -15.82 8.14 -8.23
CA GLY A 109 -16.55 7.86 -9.46
C GLY A 109 -15.67 7.29 -10.58
N SER A 110 -14.43 7.76 -10.68
CA SER A 110 -13.46 7.26 -11.66
C SER A 110 -12.87 5.88 -11.32
N LEU A 111 -13.14 5.36 -10.13
CA LEU A 111 -12.55 4.12 -9.61
C LEU A 111 -13.53 2.92 -9.60
N LEU A 112 -14.80 3.15 -9.95
CA LEU A 112 -15.88 2.15 -9.80
C LEU A 112 -15.68 0.86 -10.61
N TYR A 113 -14.89 0.91 -11.67
CA TYR A 113 -14.69 -0.23 -12.58
C TYR A 113 -13.48 -1.10 -12.23
N PHE A 114 -12.69 -0.72 -11.22
CA PHE A 114 -11.54 -1.50 -10.79
C PHE A 114 -11.96 -2.59 -9.81
N ASN A 115 -11.47 -3.81 -10.05
CA ASN A 115 -11.79 -4.99 -9.25
C ASN A 115 -10.68 -5.37 -8.24
N SER A 116 -9.52 -4.72 -8.33
CA SER A 116 -8.35 -4.99 -7.49
C SER A 116 -7.92 -3.73 -6.74
N ALA A 117 -7.52 -3.91 -5.48
CA ALA A 117 -6.92 -2.83 -4.70
C ALA A 117 -5.62 -2.33 -5.34
N ALA A 118 -4.82 -3.22 -5.93
CA ALA A 118 -3.60 -2.87 -6.65
C ALA A 118 -3.87 -1.98 -7.87
N ASP A 119 -4.97 -2.22 -8.60
CA ASP A 119 -5.30 -1.42 -9.79
C ASP A 119 -5.70 0.00 -9.39
N ILE A 120 -6.56 0.15 -8.38
CA ILE A 120 -6.90 1.46 -7.81
C ILE A 120 -5.63 2.18 -7.32
N TRP A 121 -4.78 1.46 -6.59
CA TRP A 121 -3.55 2.02 -6.04
C TRP A 121 -2.63 2.56 -7.14
N ASN A 122 -2.43 1.79 -8.21
CA ASN A 122 -1.60 2.17 -9.34
C ASN A 122 -2.20 3.32 -10.15
N GLU A 123 -3.51 3.31 -10.39
CA GLU A 123 -4.20 4.39 -11.10
C GLU A 123 -4.04 5.73 -10.36
N LEU A 124 -4.26 5.73 -9.04
CA LEU A 124 -4.08 6.91 -8.21
C LEU A 124 -2.62 7.37 -8.20
N LYS A 125 -1.67 6.44 -8.12
CA LYS A 125 -0.24 6.74 -8.19
C LYS A 125 0.12 7.42 -9.50
N ILE A 126 -0.29 6.88 -10.63
CA ILE A 126 0.03 7.43 -11.95
C ILE A 126 -0.54 8.85 -12.09
N ARG A 127 -1.78 9.04 -11.63
CA ARG A 127 -2.52 10.30 -11.79
C ARG A 127 -2.02 11.42 -10.85
N TYR A 128 -1.76 11.10 -9.58
CA TYR A 128 -1.55 12.12 -8.54
C TYR A 128 -0.13 12.18 -7.96
N LEU A 129 0.74 11.20 -8.24
CA LEU A 129 2.16 11.34 -7.88
C LEU A 129 2.85 12.44 -8.71
N ARG A 130 2.41 12.65 -9.96
CA ARG A 130 3.00 13.66 -10.86
C ARG A 130 2.53 15.08 -10.57
N SER A 131 1.34 15.28 -10.00
CA SER A 131 0.79 16.62 -9.73
C SER A 131 1.53 17.37 -8.61
N ASP A 132 2.31 16.68 -7.79
CA ASP A 132 3.13 17.32 -6.74
C ASP A 132 4.50 17.84 -7.24
N GLY A 133 4.88 17.59 -8.51
CA GLY A 133 6.14 18.07 -9.08
C GLY A 133 6.35 19.59 -8.96
N PRO A 134 5.36 20.43 -9.33
CA PRO A 134 5.43 21.88 -9.16
C PRO A 134 5.50 22.32 -7.69
N ARG A 135 4.92 21.55 -6.76
CA ARG A 135 4.92 21.86 -5.32
C ARG A 135 6.27 21.52 -4.68
N VAL A 136 6.88 20.41 -5.07
CA VAL A 136 8.27 20.07 -4.71
C VAL A 136 9.23 21.14 -5.25
N PHE A 137 9.09 21.52 -6.53
CA PHE A 137 9.90 22.58 -7.14
C PHE A 137 9.69 23.94 -6.45
N ALA A 138 8.44 24.28 -6.09
CA ALA A 138 8.15 25.51 -5.36
C ALA A 138 8.79 25.49 -3.96
N LEU A 139 8.74 24.35 -3.26
CA LEU A 139 9.39 24.17 -1.95
C LEU A 139 10.92 24.29 -2.07
N GLU A 140 11.54 23.66 -3.06
CA GLU A 140 12.97 23.79 -3.36
C GLU A 140 13.35 25.24 -3.69
N LYS A 141 12.53 25.95 -4.47
CA LYS A 141 12.74 27.37 -4.79
C LYS A 141 12.59 28.27 -3.57
N SER A 142 11.61 28.01 -2.69
CA SER A 142 11.47 28.77 -1.45
C SER A 142 12.59 28.48 -0.47
N LEU A 143 13.09 27.24 -0.41
CA LEU A 143 14.23 26.88 0.43
C LEU A 143 15.53 27.52 -0.10
N SER A 144 15.72 27.56 -1.42
CA SER A 144 16.86 28.26 -2.03
C SER A 144 16.78 29.78 -1.89
N SER A 145 15.59 30.38 -1.95
CA SER A 145 15.42 31.81 -1.72
C SER A 145 15.62 32.20 -0.25
N ILE A 146 15.24 31.34 0.71
CA ILE A 146 15.50 31.54 2.14
C ILE A 146 17.00 31.36 2.46
N SER A 147 17.66 30.39 1.82
CA SER A 147 19.12 30.19 1.90
C SER A 147 19.90 31.38 1.31
N GLN A 148 19.39 32.01 0.25
CA GLN A 148 20.00 33.23 -0.32
C GLN A 148 19.66 34.52 0.43
N GLY A 149 18.50 34.59 1.11
CA GLY A 149 18.09 35.74 1.93
C GLY A 149 18.83 35.89 3.26
N SER A 150 19.65 34.91 3.64
CA SER A 150 20.50 34.98 4.85
C SER A 150 21.98 35.23 4.56
N ASN A 151 22.37 35.47 3.29
CA ASN A 151 23.76 35.66 2.88
C ASN A 151 24.10 37.01 2.24
N SER A 152 23.25 38.05 2.35
CA SER A 152 23.70 39.42 2.10
C SER A 152 24.16 40.09 3.39
N VAL A 153 25.26 39.59 3.96
CA VAL A 153 26.12 40.37 4.86
C VAL A 153 27.09 41.12 3.96
N THR A 154 26.67 42.28 3.46
CA THR A 154 27.59 43.30 2.98
C THR A 154 27.12 44.66 3.50
N ASP A 155 27.90 45.14 4.46
CA ASP A 155 28.29 46.53 4.67
C ASP A 155 27.25 47.55 5.14
N ILE A 156 27.25 47.81 6.46
CA ILE A 156 27.24 49.18 6.98
C ILE A 156 28.16 49.23 8.20
N GLU A 157 29.34 49.82 8.06
CA GLU A 157 29.87 50.80 9.02
C GLU A 157 31.04 51.57 8.37
N GLU A 158 30.70 52.69 7.72
CA GLU A 158 31.61 53.82 7.50
C GLU A 158 31.22 54.94 8.48
N SER A 159 32.21 55.51 9.17
CA SER A 159 32.20 56.69 10.09
C SER A 159 32.17 56.44 11.60
N CYS A 160 33.35 56.33 12.22
CA CYS A 160 33.91 57.39 13.09
C CYS A 160 35.43 57.24 13.23
#